data_AF-A0A849HGA9-F1
#
_entry.id   AF-A0A849HGA9-F1
#
_cell.length_a   1.000
_cell.length_b   1.000
_cell.length_c   1.000
_cell.angle_alpha   90.00
_cell.angle_beta   90.00
_cell.angle_gamma   90.00
#
_symmetry.space_group_name_H-M   'P 1'
#
loop_
_entity.id
_entity.type
_entity.pdbx_description
1 polymer ?
#
loop_
_entity_poly.entity_id
_entity_poly.type
_entity_poly.pdbx_seq_one_letter_code
_entity_poly.pdbx_strand_id
1 'polypeptide(L)'
;MAEIARIRKGVSPCPAWNARLAEGGCLGQNGAADRRAARPMTRKYRFVIAACARWETRYAVEWLNYHRAIGFEHVYLYCNDDDPRALYETVLPFTQGPAPFVTFRSYPDQGQHRKMMLHFLAHDQHAAEWISFLDLDEFIRLPPGQSIAQFIAPLAPVADCVLFNWVFFGPNGHKTPPDRPVLESYTRREALMHPLTKYVARSTVFNDPQLLQKCLDNSFVHRLDEYLARPIRSVNVLGEDMAGYYADFPAGAAAFARHPPRQERLFATAMVHHYAFRSEQAFAERVARGLKGNFAGEKIWGQLAADEPRLRGFINSVNAIEDRRLADFWQALLAGAARTDVLAQQRGQLLSRGKPTSQSSYLADPEFLAKAASRGGAASGMIDGVRKFHTDFENNPWWQVDLGGFATIHEIHIYNTDDHTAARFRNFSLSVSIDGASWTEVARKEDDEVVGGIEGAPFVWAGPGAAWARFVRVTLLGRDYLHLDQVEVFGAMTHPGGAL
;
A
#
# COMPACT_ATOMS: atom_id res chain seq x y z
N MET A 1 -18.31 6.57 -43.64
CA MET A 1 -17.01 6.08 -44.16
C MET A 1 -16.80 6.37 -45.66
N ALA A 2 -17.25 7.53 -46.17
CA ALA A 2 -16.82 8.05 -47.49
C ALA A 2 -16.42 9.53 -47.43
N GLU A 3 -16.36 10.11 -46.23
CA GLU A 3 -16.13 11.54 -46.00
C GLU A 3 -14.90 11.78 -45.09
N ILE A 4 -13.88 10.91 -45.23
CA ILE A 4 -12.56 11.05 -44.58
C ILE A 4 -11.45 11.11 -45.65
N ALA A 5 -11.80 11.08 -46.94
CA ALA A 5 -10.85 11.17 -48.05
C ALA A 5 -10.60 12.61 -48.57
N ARG A 6 -11.20 13.65 -47.97
CA ARG A 6 -11.13 15.02 -48.51
C ARG A 6 -10.41 16.07 -47.65
N ILE A 7 -9.81 15.68 -46.52
CA ILE A 7 -8.96 16.58 -45.71
C ILE A 7 -7.49 16.13 -45.82
N ARG A 8 -7.01 16.03 -47.06
CA ARG A 8 -5.59 16.04 -47.42
C ARG A 8 -5.41 17.11 -48.48
N LYS A 9 -5.21 18.35 -48.06
CA LYS A 9 -4.52 19.43 -48.81
C LYS A 9 -4.60 20.70 -47.97
N GLY A 10 -3.44 21.17 -47.50
CA GLY A 10 -3.31 22.52 -46.97
C GLY A 10 -2.76 22.64 -45.55
N VAL A 11 -1.59 22.06 -45.27
CA VAL A 11 -0.66 22.66 -44.29
C VAL A 11 0.75 22.51 -44.86
N SER A 12 1.32 23.63 -45.29
CA SER A 12 2.72 23.74 -45.69
C SER A 12 3.61 23.67 -44.42
N PRO A 13 4.75 22.95 -44.43
CA PRO A 13 5.65 22.93 -43.28
C PRO A 13 6.32 24.31 -43.11
N CYS A 14 6.25 24.85 -41.89
CA CYS A 14 6.97 26.06 -41.50
C CYS A 14 8.49 25.81 -41.57
N PRO A 15 9.28 26.53 -42.40
CA PRO A 15 10.70 26.21 -42.65
C PRO A 15 11.69 26.60 -41.53
N ALA A 16 11.24 27.14 -40.40
CA ALA A 16 12.13 27.90 -39.49
C ALA A 16 12.76 27.10 -38.34
N TRP A 17 12.68 25.76 -38.31
CA TRP A 17 13.30 24.94 -37.26
C TRP A 17 14.42 24.00 -37.72
N ASN A 18 14.64 23.84 -39.03
CA ASN A 18 15.72 23.01 -39.57
C ASN A 18 17.06 23.74 -39.74
N ALA A 19 17.15 25.04 -39.41
CA ALA A 19 18.34 25.86 -39.66
C ALA A 19 19.26 26.07 -38.45
N ARG A 20 18.93 25.57 -37.25
CA ARG A 20 19.77 25.76 -36.03
C ARG A 20 20.51 24.50 -35.54
N LEU A 21 20.53 23.43 -36.33
CA LEU A 21 21.36 22.24 -36.08
C LEU A 21 22.53 22.08 -37.08
N ALA A 22 22.77 23.09 -37.94
CA ALA A 22 23.80 23.05 -38.99
C ALA A 22 24.95 24.06 -38.81
N GLU A 23 25.02 24.77 -37.67
CA GLU A 23 26.11 25.70 -37.38
C GLU A 23 26.78 25.34 -36.04
N GLY A 24 27.45 24.20 -36.03
CA GLY A 24 28.47 23.83 -35.05
C GLY A 24 29.77 23.56 -35.81
N GLY A 25 30.68 24.53 -35.77
CA GLY A 25 31.88 24.60 -36.60
C GLY A 25 32.77 23.36 -36.55
N CYS A 26 33.37 23.07 -37.71
CA CYS A 26 34.53 22.21 -37.86
C CYS A 26 35.66 22.63 -36.89
N LEU A 27 36.05 21.72 -35.99
CA LEU A 27 37.38 21.74 -35.40
C LEU A 27 37.96 20.32 -35.39
N GLY A 28 38.98 20.13 -36.23
CA GLY A 28 40.15 19.30 -35.94
C GLY A 28 39.98 17.78 -35.92
N GLN A 29 40.30 17.14 -37.04
CA GLN A 29 40.80 15.76 -37.03
C GLN A 29 42.13 15.71 -36.27
N ASN A 30 42.24 14.83 -35.27
CA ASN A 30 43.45 14.08 -34.97
C ASN A 30 43.08 12.85 -34.13
N GLY A 31 43.44 11.67 -34.64
CA GLY A 31 43.05 10.39 -34.09
C GLY A 31 43.92 9.93 -32.92
N ALA A 32 43.30 9.23 -31.98
CA ALA A 32 43.80 8.01 -31.36
C ALA A 32 42.59 7.30 -30.72
N ALA A 33 42.28 6.10 -31.19
CA ALA A 33 41.18 5.30 -30.70
C ALA A 33 41.53 4.73 -29.31
N ASP A 34 41.11 5.41 -28.23
CA ASP A 34 41.12 4.82 -26.89
C ASP A 34 39.86 3.96 -26.73
N ARG A 35 39.97 2.67 -27.07
CA ARG A 35 38.96 1.65 -26.74
C ARG A 35 39.00 1.38 -25.23
N ARG A 36 38.53 2.33 -24.42
CA ARG A 36 38.14 2.03 -23.04
C ARG A 36 36.84 1.25 -23.09
N ALA A 37 36.91 -0.03 -22.73
CA ALA A 37 35.72 -0.82 -22.43
C ALA A 37 34.82 -0.02 -21.48
N ALA A 38 33.58 0.26 -21.91
CA ALA A 38 32.61 0.96 -21.09
C ALA A 38 32.42 0.19 -19.79
N ARG A 39 32.87 0.78 -18.67
CA ARG A 39 32.55 0.31 -17.32
C ARG A 39 31.02 0.14 -17.27
N PRO A 40 30.47 -1.00 -16.82
CA PRO A 40 29.02 -1.16 -16.74
C PRO A 40 28.49 -0.05 -15.83
N MET A 41 27.67 0.85 -16.38
CA MET A 41 27.00 1.85 -15.57
C MET A 41 26.09 1.09 -14.61
N THR A 42 26.42 1.11 -13.33
CA THR A 42 25.55 0.58 -12.28
C THR A 42 24.27 1.41 -12.29
N ARG A 43 23.17 0.82 -12.75
CA ARG A 43 21.85 1.47 -12.73
C ARG A 43 21.49 1.76 -11.28
N LYS A 44 20.93 2.96 -11.04
CA LYS A 44 20.52 3.39 -9.70
C LYS A 44 19.29 2.64 -9.20
N TYR A 45 18.38 2.32 -10.12
CA TYR A 45 17.10 1.67 -9.84
C TYR A 45 16.86 0.51 -10.80
N ARG A 46 16.14 -0.52 -10.35
CA ARG A 46 15.66 -1.61 -11.19
C ARG A 46 14.32 -1.28 -11.84
N PHE A 47 13.33 -0.80 -11.09
CA PHE A 47 11.99 -0.51 -11.60
C PHE A 47 11.59 0.92 -11.27
N VAL A 48 11.27 1.71 -12.30
CA VAL A 48 10.82 3.10 -12.14
C VAL A 48 9.53 3.37 -12.89
N ILE A 49 8.79 4.37 -12.41
CA ILE A 49 7.62 4.92 -13.11
C ILE A 49 7.91 6.37 -13.50
N ALA A 50 7.59 6.75 -14.73
CA ALA A 50 7.44 8.15 -15.12
C ALA A 50 5.94 8.45 -15.24
N ALA A 51 5.48 9.46 -14.50
CA ALA A 51 4.07 9.79 -14.38
C ALA A 51 3.83 11.29 -14.58
N CYS A 52 2.64 11.63 -15.08
CA CYS A 52 2.16 13.00 -15.19
C CYS A 52 0.94 13.17 -14.29
N ALA A 53 0.92 14.24 -13.50
CA ALA A 53 -0.20 14.64 -12.66
C ALA A 53 -0.70 16.00 -13.11
N ARG A 54 -2.02 16.10 -13.34
CA ARG A 54 -2.72 17.36 -13.54
C ARG A 54 -4.05 17.33 -12.78
N TRP A 55 -4.13 18.09 -11.70
CA TRP A 55 -5.23 18.17 -10.74
C TRP A 55 -5.50 16.85 -10.04
N GLU A 56 -4.45 16.07 -9.80
CA GLU A 56 -4.50 14.73 -9.20
C GLU A 56 -3.97 14.72 -7.74
N THR A 57 -3.79 15.89 -7.12
CA THR A 57 -3.23 16.04 -5.75
C THR A 57 -3.89 15.11 -4.72
N ARG A 58 -5.22 14.97 -4.78
CA ARG A 58 -6.00 14.10 -3.88
C ARG A 58 -5.57 12.63 -3.91
N TYR A 59 -5.07 12.16 -5.04
CA TYR A 59 -4.82 10.73 -5.29
C TYR A 59 -3.34 10.35 -5.19
N ALA A 60 -2.45 11.34 -5.18
CA ALA A 60 -1.02 11.14 -5.27
C ALA A 60 -0.46 10.26 -4.14
N VAL A 61 -0.90 10.45 -2.89
CA VAL A 61 -0.35 9.73 -1.72
C VAL A 61 -0.69 8.23 -1.77
N GLU A 62 -1.94 7.88 -2.05
CA GLU A 62 -2.37 6.48 -2.18
C GLU A 62 -1.64 5.81 -3.35
N TRP A 63 -1.60 6.47 -4.50
CA TRP A 63 -0.96 5.95 -5.71
C TRP A 63 0.55 5.71 -5.50
N LEU A 64 1.25 6.65 -4.86
CA LEU A 64 2.68 6.52 -4.54
C LEU A 64 2.95 5.37 -3.56
N ASN A 65 2.18 5.29 -2.47
CA ASN A 65 2.34 4.22 -1.48
C ASN A 65 2.03 2.84 -2.07
N TYR A 66 0.99 2.73 -2.90
CA TYR A 66 0.66 1.48 -3.58
C TYR A 66 1.80 0.99 -4.47
N HIS A 67 2.31 1.84 -5.37
CA HIS A 67 3.38 1.44 -6.28
C HIS A 67 4.70 1.14 -5.56
N ARG A 68 4.97 1.86 -4.46
CA ARG A 68 6.08 1.53 -3.56
C ARG A 68 5.89 0.17 -2.89
N ALA A 69 4.69 -0.14 -2.41
CA ALA A 69 4.38 -1.40 -1.73
C ALA A 69 4.51 -2.63 -2.65
N ILE A 70 4.21 -2.49 -3.94
CA ILE A 70 4.43 -3.57 -4.93
C ILE A 70 5.87 -3.59 -5.50
N GLY A 71 6.78 -2.75 -4.99
CA GLY A 71 8.22 -2.85 -5.25
C GLY A 71 8.76 -2.00 -6.39
N PHE A 72 8.04 -0.97 -6.85
CA PHE A 72 8.71 0.09 -7.63
C PHE A 72 9.67 0.86 -6.72
N GLU A 73 10.83 1.21 -7.26
CA GLU A 73 11.93 1.80 -6.48
C GLU A 73 11.98 3.33 -6.57
N HIS A 74 11.45 3.91 -7.65
CA HIS A 74 11.45 5.36 -7.85
C HIS A 74 10.35 5.83 -8.80
N VAL A 75 9.87 7.07 -8.59
CA VAL A 75 8.90 7.74 -9.44
C VAL A 75 9.44 9.10 -9.90
N TYR A 76 9.43 9.33 -11.22
CA TYR A 76 9.62 10.65 -11.81
C TYR A 76 8.24 11.28 -12.03
N LEU A 77 7.82 12.14 -11.10
CA LEU A 77 6.50 12.75 -11.09
C LEU A 77 6.56 14.14 -11.72
N TYR A 78 5.93 14.28 -12.89
CA TYR A 78 5.77 15.57 -13.54
C TYR A 78 4.43 16.20 -13.16
N CYS A 79 4.47 17.39 -12.61
CA CYS A 79 3.30 18.21 -12.34
C CYS A 79 3.03 19.13 -13.52
N ASN A 80 1.83 19.04 -14.07
CA ASN A 80 1.34 19.93 -15.12
C ASN A 80 0.17 20.80 -14.62
N ASP A 81 0.11 21.05 -13.30
CA ASP A 81 -0.83 22.02 -12.72
C ASP A 81 -0.42 23.45 -13.07
N ASP A 82 -1.39 24.36 -13.02
CA ASP A 82 -1.13 25.80 -13.17
C ASP A 82 -0.24 26.31 -12.01
N ASP A 83 -0.47 25.80 -10.79
CA ASP A 83 0.38 25.98 -9.62
C ASP A 83 0.79 24.60 -9.06
N PRO A 84 2.08 24.24 -9.08
CA PRO A 84 2.56 22.96 -8.59
C PRO A 84 2.56 22.83 -7.07
N ARG A 85 2.32 23.90 -6.31
CA ARG A 85 2.54 23.96 -4.87
C ARG A 85 1.75 22.90 -4.10
N ALA A 86 0.45 22.80 -4.34
CA ALA A 86 -0.42 21.87 -3.60
C ALA A 86 0.01 20.41 -3.81
N LEU A 87 0.35 20.03 -5.04
CA LEU A 87 0.87 18.69 -5.32
C LEU A 87 2.26 18.49 -4.71
N TYR A 88 3.15 19.49 -4.82
CA TYR A 88 4.49 19.41 -4.26
C TYR A 88 4.48 19.25 -2.73
N GLU A 89 3.67 20.03 -2.01
CA GLU A 89 3.48 19.91 -0.56
C GLU A 89 2.98 18.50 -0.19
N THR A 90 2.02 17.98 -0.96
CA THR A 90 1.46 16.63 -0.76
C THR A 90 2.50 15.53 -0.93
N VAL A 91 3.38 15.65 -1.92
CA VAL A 91 4.41 14.62 -2.20
C VAL A 91 5.76 14.92 -1.52
N LEU A 92 5.89 16.03 -0.79
CA LEU A 92 7.12 16.46 -0.14
C LEU A 92 7.76 15.33 0.68
N PRO A 93 7.03 14.54 1.50
CA PRO A 93 7.62 13.43 2.25
C PRO A 93 8.34 12.38 1.39
N PHE A 94 7.95 12.22 0.12
CA PHE A 94 8.56 11.26 -0.81
C PHE A 94 9.77 11.83 -1.56
N THR A 95 9.99 13.15 -1.52
CA THR A 95 11.09 13.84 -2.20
C THR A 95 12.32 14.07 -1.31
N GLN A 96 12.18 13.82 -0.01
CA GLN A 96 13.20 14.08 0.99
C GLN A 96 13.94 12.80 1.42
N GLY A 97 15.07 12.98 2.12
CA GLY A 97 15.88 11.90 2.67
C GLY A 97 17.01 11.42 1.74
N PRO A 98 17.86 10.49 2.22
CA PRO A 98 19.04 10.02 1.48
C PRO A 98 18.70 9.15 0.25
N ALA A 99 17.50 8.56 0.23
CA ALA A 99 16.98 7.77 -0.88
C ALA A 99 15.53 8.19 -1.16
N PRO A 100 15.31 9.37 -1.78
CA PRO A 100 13.97 9.86 -2.06
C PRO A 100 13.29 8.92 -3.06
N PHE A 101 11.99 8.66 -2.84
CA PHE A 101 11.17 7.83 -3.71
C PHE A 101 10.64 8.60 -4.93
N VAL A 102 10.54 9.92 -4.84
CA VAL A 102 9.99 10.80 -5.89
C VAL A 102 11.03 11.82 -6.32
N THR A 103 11.25 11.91 -7.63
CA THR A 103 11.80 13.11 -8.28
C THR A 103 10.65 13.93 -8.84
N PHE A 104 10.39 15.07 -8.22
CA PHE A 104 9.32 15.98 -8.64
C PHE A 104 9.83 16.99 -9.67
N ARG A 105 9.05 17.24 -10.73
CA ARG A 105 9.33 18.28 -11.73
C ARG A 105 8.05 19.03 -12.08
N SER A 106 8.06 20.35 -11.97
CA SER A 106 7.00 21.18 -12.55
C SER A 106 7.24 21.37 -14.05
N TYR A 107 6.19 21.25 -14.84
CA TYR A 107 6.19 21.53 -16.27
C TYR A 107 5.06 22.52 -16.59
N PRO A 108 5.36 23.82 -16.77
CA PRO A 108 4.33 24.87 -16.83
C PRO A 108 3.51 24.86 -18.12
N ASP A 109 4.07 24.38 -19.23
CA ASP A 109 3.35 24.30 -20.50
C ASP A 109 2.25 23.23 -20.42
N GLN A 110 1.00 23.69 -20.37
CA GLN A 110 -0.16 22.84 -20.16
C GLN A 110 -0.41 21.86 -21.33
N GLY A 111 -0.80 20.64 -20.99
CA GLY A 111 -1.18 19.59 -21.93
C GLY A 111 -0.03 18.99 -22.74
N GLN A 112 1.20 19.07 -22.20
CA GLN A 112 2.42 18.60 -22.86
C GLN A 112 2.89 17.23 -22.35
N HIS A 113 1.96 16.29 -22.14
CA HIS A 113 2.27 14.93 -21.65
C HIS A 113 3.48 14.30 -22.36
N ARG A 114 3.45 14.26 -23.70
CA ARG A 114 4.56 13.80 -24.53
C ARG A 114 5.89 14.47 -24.17
N LYS A 115 5.95 15.80 -24.06
CA LYS A 115 7.22 16.51 -23.80
C LYS A 115 7.80 16.14 -22.44
N MET A 116 6.95 15.96 -21.42
CA MET A 116 7.38 15.52 -20.09
C MET A 116 7.98 14.12 -20.13
N MET A 117 7.34 13.18 -20.83
CA MET A 117 7.86 11.83 -20.97
C MET A 117 9.16 11.79 -21.79
N LEU A 118 9.27 12.60 -22.85
CA LEU A 118 10.52 12.75 -23.60
C LEU A 118 11.64 13.40 -22.78
N HIS A 119 11.31 14.36 -21.92
CA HIS A 119 12.27 14.94 -20.98
C HIS A 119 12.81 13.86 -20.02
N PHE A 120 11.95 13.01 -19.48
CA PHE A 120 12.37 11.86 -18.67
C PHE A 120 13.30 10.93 -19.44
N LEU A 121 12.93 10.57 -20.68
CA LEU A 121 13.79 9.72 -21.50
C LEU A 121 15.16 10.36 -21.76
N ALA A 122 15.23 11.66 -22.03
CA ALA A 122 16.49 12.33 -22.29
C ALA A 122 17.42 12.44 -21.07
N HIS A 123 16.88 12.50 -19.85
CA HIS A 123 17.67 12.84 -18.66
C HIS A 123 17.83 11.70 -17.65
N ASP A 124 16.87 10.78 -17.55
CA ASP A 124 16.81 9.85 -16.41
C ASP A 124 16.61 8.39 -16.78
N GLN A 125 16.34 8.04 -18.04
CA GLN A 125 16.10 6.65 -18.43
C GLN A 125 17.24 5.70 -18.04
N HIS A 126 18.48 6.19 -18.08
CA HIS A 126 19.68 5.40 -17.79
C HIS A 126 19.86 5.09 -16.30
N ALA A 127 19.12 5.79 -15.43
CA ALA A 127 19.10 5.47 -14.00
C ALA A 127 18.32 4.17 -13.71
N ALA A 128 17.51 3.68 -14.64
CA ALA A 128 16.61 2.54 -14.44
C ALA A 128 16.96 1.30 -15.30
N GLU A 129 16.58 0.11 -14.85
CA GLU A 129 16.61 -1.11 -15.67
C GLU A 129 15.30 -1.30 -16.46
N TRP A 130 14.18 -1.09 -15.79
CA TRP A 130 12.82 -1.22 -16.30
C TRP A 130 12.03 0.07 -16.04
N ILE A 131 11.28 0.49 -17.03
CA ILE A 131 10.53 1.75 -17.06
C ILE A 131 9.07 1.43 -17.36
N SER A 132 8.17 2.06 -16.60
CA SER A 132 6.75 2.14 -16.90
C SER A 132 6.30 3.59 -17.02
N PHE A 133 5.29 3.84 -17.86
CA PHE A 133 4.60 5.12 -17.95
C PHE A 133 3.17 4.94 -17.46
N LEU A 134 2.84 5.53 -16.30
CA LEU A 134 1.54 5.35 -15.68
C LEU A 134 0.92 6.69 -15.31
N ASP A 135 -0.39 6.75 -15.42
CA ASP A 135 -1.20 7.87 -14.97
C ASP A 135 -1.60 7.64 -13.48
N LEU A 136 -1.95 8.72 -12.76
CA LEU A 136 -2.32 8.63 -11.34
C LEU A 136 -3.69 7.95 -11.08
N ASP A 137 -4.39 7.57 -12.15
CA ASP A 137 -5.59 6.74 -12.13
C ASP A 137 -5.31 5.26 -12.47
N GLU A 138 -4.06 4.89 -12.70
CA GLU A 138 -3.67 3.54 -13.12
C GLU A 138 -2.87 2.81 -12.04
N PHE A 139 -3.31 1.59 -11.70
CA PHE A 139 -2.70 0.75 -10.69
C PHE A 139 -2.36 -0.61 -11.30
N ILE A 140 -1.07 -0.97 -11.33
CA ILE A 140 -0.66 -2.31 -11.76
C ILE A 140 -1.08 -3.32 -10.70
N ARG A 141 -2.03 -4.21 -11.04
CA ARG A 141 -2.45 -5.31 -10.18
C ARG A 141 -1.62 -6.55 -10.48
N LEU A 142 -0.95 -7.07 -9.46
CA LEU A 142 -0.16 -8.30 -9.48
C LEU A 142 -0.89 -9.44 -8.75
N PRO A 143 -0.43 -10.70 -8.89
CA PRO A 143 -0.87 -11.79 -8.02
C PRO A 143 -0.62 -11.47 -6.54
N PRO A 144 -1.46 -11.95 -5.61
CA PRO A 144 -1.30 -11.69 -4.18
C PRO A 144 0.11 -12.01 -3.67
N GLY A 145 0.71 -11.07 -2.92
CA GLY A 145 2.02 -11.24 -2.31
C GLY A 145 3.22 -11.10 -3.25
N GLN A 146 3.02 -10.84 -4.55
CA GLN A 146 4.13 -10.61 -5.48
C GLN A 146 4.51 -9.13 -5.59
N SER A 147 5.81 -8.88 -5.67
CA SER A 147 6.40 -7.62 -6.13
C SER A 147 6.55 -7.59 -7.66
N ILE A 148 6.67 -6.39 -8.23
CA ILE A 148 6.94 -6.22 -9.67
C ILE A 148 8.23 -6.92 -10.10
N ALA A 149 9.26 -6.92 -9.24
CA ALA A 149 10.51 -7.61 -9.52
C ALA A 149 10.34 -9.12 -9.61
N GLN A 150 9.58 -9.72 -8.68
CA GLN A 150 9.27 -11.16 -8.71
C GLN A 150 8.42 -11.52 -9.91
N PHE A 151 7.45 -10.66 -10.27
CA PHE A 151 6.58 -10.87 -11.41
C PHE A 151 7.32 -10.81 -12.76
N ILE A 152 8.22 -9.83 -12.94
CA ILE A 152 8.96 -9.64 -14.19
C ILE A 152 10.14 -10.63 -14.33
N ALA A 153 10.73 -11.11 -13.23
CA ALA A 153 11.87 -12.03 -13.25
C ALA A 153 11.72 -13.23 -14.21
N PRO A 154 10.61 -14.01 -14.22
CA PRO A 154 10.46 -15.13 -15.15
C PRO A 154 10.29 -14.71 -16.62
N LEU A 155 9.82 -13.50 -16.89
CA LEU A 155 9.61 -12.98 -18.26
C LEU A 155 10.87 -12.28 -18.80
N ALA A 156 11.72 -11.76 -17.92
CA ALA A 156 12.89 -10.96 -18.26
C ALA A 156 13.89 -11.61 -19.25
N PRO A 157 14.12 -12.94 -19.29
CA PRO A 157 15.01 -13.56 -20.27
C PRO A 157 14.48 -13.49 -21.71
N VAL A 158 13.16 -13.52 -21.86
CA VAL A 158 12.49 -13.63 -23.16
C VAL A 158 11.83 -12.34 -23.62
N ALA A 159 11.69 -11.34 -22.74
CA ALA A 159 10.99 -10.09 -23.02
C ALA A 159 11.89 -8.85 -22.88
N ASP A 160 11.71 -7.92 -23.82
CA ASP A 160 12.19 -6.54 -23.72
C ASP A 160 11.09 -5.59 -23.22
N CYS A 161 9.82 -5.99 -23.40
CA CYS A 161 8.63 -5.25 -23.00
C CYS A 161 7.54 -6.23 -22.52
N VAL A 162 7.00 -6.01 -21.33
CA VAL A 162 5.86 -6.79 -20.79
C VAL A 162 4.63 -5.90 -20.74
N LEU A 163 3.59 -6.28 -21.48
CA LEU A 163 2.34 -5.53 -21.64
C LEU A 163 1.27 -6.02 -20.66
N PHE A 164 0.63 -5.06 -19.98
CA PHE A 164 -0.46 -5.25 -19.03
C PHE A 164 -1.72 -4.64 -19.62
N ASN A 165 -2.71 -5.48 -19.93
CA ASN A 165 -4.02 -4.99 -20.38
C ASN A 165 -4.70 -4.15 -19.30
N TRP A 166 -5.47 -3.17 -19.75
CA TRP A 166 -6.34 -2.38 -18.89
C TRP A 166 -7.61 -3.14 -18.51
N VAL A 167 -8.20 -2.69 -17.40
CA VAL A 167 -9.61 -2.86 -17.09
C VAL A 167 -10.15 -1.59 -16.42
N PHE A 168 -11.24 -1.04 -16.95
CA PHE A 168 -11.86 0.15 -16.38
C PHE A 168 -12.62 -0.18 -15.10
N PHE A 169 -12.42 0.66 -14.09
CA PHE A 169 -13.26 0.75 -12.90
C PHE A 169 -14.19 1.96 -13.02
N GLY A 170 -15.48 1.73 -12.77
CA GLY A 170 -16.50 2.74 -12.87
C GLY A 170 -16.65 3.59 -11.60
N PRO A 171 -17.59 4.56 -11.61
CA PRO A 171 -17.81 5.43 -10.46
C PRO A 171 -18.52 4.75 -9.29
N ASN A 172 -18.92 3.47 -9.40
CA ASN A 172 -19.51 2.70 -8.29
C ASN A 172 -20.72 3.38 -7.59
N GLY A 173 -21.49 4.18 -8.34
CA GLY A 173 -22.65 4.93 -7.83
C GLY A 173 -22.31 6.28 -7.20
N HIS A 174 -21.04 6.67 -7.15
CA HIS A 174 -20.60 7.95 -6.57
C HIS A 174 -20.90 9.12 -7.51
N LYS A 175 -21.73 10.05 -7.04
CA LYS A 175 -22.01 11.32 -7.74
C LYS A 175 -20.88 12.33 -7.57
N THR A 176 -20.29 12.37 -6.39
CA THR A 176 -19.12 13.18 -6.04
C THR A 176 -18.02 12.27 -5.50
N PRO A 177 -16.72 12.66 -5.58
CA PRO A 177 -15.65 11.79 -5.09
C PRO A 177 -15.73 11.60 -3.56
N PRO A 178 -15.81 10.35 -3.05
CA PRO A 178 -15.97 10.05 -1.64
C PRO A 178 -14.70 10.34 -0.84
N ASP A 179 -14.83 10.70 0.44
CA ASP A 179 -13.71 10.97 1.35
C ASP A 179 -13.07 9.67 1.88
N ARG A 180 -12.70 8.79 0.95
CA ARG A 180 -12.07 7.48 1.19
C ARG A 180 -11.07 7.17 0.08
N PRO A 181 -10.11 6.25 0.32
CA PRO A 181 -9.15 5.82 -0.71
C PRO A 181 -9.84 5.31 -1.98
N VAL A 182 -9.21 5.50 -3.14
CA VAL A 182 -9.65 5.04 -4.46
C VAL A 182 -9.85 3.53 -4.43
N LEU A 183 -8.88 2.79 -3.92
CA LEU A 183 -8.89 1.32 -3.98
C LEU A 183 -10.05 0.72 -3.20
N GLU A 184 -10.51 1.39 -2.14
CA GLU A 184 -11.67 0.97 -1.33
C GLU A 184 -13.01 1.46 -1.89
N SER A 185 -13.00 2.60 -2.58
CA SER A 185 -14.21 3.29 -3.01
C SER A 185 -14.77 2.79 -4.33
N TYR A 186 -13.91 2.25 -5.20
CA TYR A 186 -14.26 1.82 -6.56
C TYR A 186 -13.94 0.34 -6.73
N THR A 187 -14.85 -0.54 -6.34
CA THR A 187 -14.64 -2.01 -6.36
C THR A 187 -15.33 -2.70 -7.53
N ARG A 188 -15.96 -1.97 -8.46
CA ARG A 188 -16.61 -2.52 -9.64
C ARG A 188 -15.98 -2.04 -10.93
N ARG A 189 -15.87 -2.97 -11.87
CA ARG A 189 -15.16 -2.84 -13.15
C ARG A 189 -15.96 -3.36 -14.34
N GLU A 190 -15.45 -3.08 -15.54
CA GLU A 190 -15.98 -3.64 -16.78
C GLU A 190 -15.80 -5.16 -16.88
N ALA A 191 -16.74 -5.85 -17.54
CA ALA A 191 -16.75 -7.31 -17.59
C ALA A 191 -15.63 -7.91 -18.46
N LEU A 192 -15.25 -7.21 -19.53
CA LEU A 192 -14.34 -7.71 -20.56
C LEU A 192 -12.97 -7.03 -20.48
N MET A 193 -11.93 -7.75 -20.86
CA MET A 193 -10.58 -7.18 -20.95
C MET A 193 -10.53 -6.03 -21.96
N HIS A 194 -9.88 -4.93 -21.57
CA HIS A 194 -9.71 -3.79 -22.45
C HIS A 194 -8.51 -4.03 -23.41
N PRO A 195 -8.62 -3.66 -24.70
CA PRO A 195 -7.53 -3.88 -25.65
C PRO A 195 -6.35 -2.90 -25.51
N LEU A 196 -6.51 -1.79 -24.78
CA LEU A 196 -5.36 -0.95 -24.42
C LEU A 196 -4.52 -1.60 -23.34
N THR A 197 -3.23 -1.29 -23.37
CA THR A 197 -2.24 -1.80 -22.43
C THR A 197 -1.38 -0.64 -21.91
N LYS A 198 -0.76 -0.85 -20.75
CA LYS A 198 0.51 -0.19 -20.39
C LYS A 198 1.59 -1.25 -20.36
N TYR A 199 2.83 -0.85 -20.13
CA TYR A 199 3.94 -1.79 -20.13
C TYR A 199 4.97 -1.51 -19.05
N VAL A 200 5.80 -2.51 -18.81
CA VAL A 200 7.09 -2.40 -18.15
C VAL A 200 8.14 -2.83 -19.18
N ALA A 201 8.97 -1.89 -19.62
CA ALA A 201 9.93 -2.11 -20.71
C ALA A 201 11.37 -1.84 -20.26
N ARG A 202 12.33 -2.59 -20.80
CA ARG A 202 13.75 -2.38 -20.52
C ARG A 202 14.17 -0.98 -20.96
N SER A 203 14.95 -0.29 -20.14
CA SER A 203 15.42 1.06 -20.45
C SER A 203 16.19 1.14 -21.77
N THR A 204 16.87 0.07 -22.16
CA THR A 204 17.60 0.00 -23.43
C THR A 204 16.72 0.07 -24.67
N VAL A 205 15.41 -0.23 -24.57
CA VAL A 205 14.46 -0.09 -25.68
C VAL A 205 14.36 1.37 -26.12
N PHE A 206 14.49 2.31 -25.18
CA PHE A 206 14.35 3.74 -25.45
C PHE A 206 15.64 4.40 -26.01
N ASN A 207 16.70 3.61 -26.23
CA ASN A 207 17.91 4.08 -26.93
C ASN A 207 17.75 4.11 -28.46
N ASP A 208 16.61 3.67 -28.99
CA ASP A 208 16.37 3.68 -30.43
C ASP A 208 16.34 5.14 -30.96
N PRO A 209 17.23 5.51 -31.89
CA PRO A 209 17.31 6.87 -32.40
C PRO A 209 16.04 7.31 -33.17
N GLN A 210 15.23 6.37 -33.66
CA GLN A 210 13.96 6.70 -34.31
C GLN A 210 12.83 6.98 -33.31
N LEU A 211 12.96 6.57 -32.04
CA LEU A 211 11.90 6.77 -31.05
C LEU A 211 11.51 8.25 -30.95
N LEU A 212 12.50 9.14 -30.79
CA LEU A 212 12.24 10.58 -30.67
C LEU A 212 11.66 11.19 -31.95
N GLN A 213 12.02 10.64 -33.12
CA GLN A 213 11.57 11.12 -34.43
C GLN A 213 10.14 10.66 -34.73
N LYS A 214 9.78 9.42 -34.37
CA LYS A 214 8.48 8.81 -34.64
C LYS A 214 7.43 9.10 -33.57
N CYS A 215 7.86 9.31 -32.32
CA CYS A 215 6.96 9.65 -31.23
C CYS A 215 6.38 11.04 -31.51
N LEU A 216 5.28 11.12 -32.26
CA LEU A 216 4.61 12.38 -32.64
C LEU A 216 3.37 12.65 -31.78
N ASP A 217 2.97 11.70 -30.94
CA ASP A 217 1.81 11.75 -30.07
C ASP A 217 2.10 11.13 -28.68
N ASN A 218 1.08 11.00 -27.84
CA ASN A 218 1.18 10.36 -26.53
C ASN A 218 1.11 8.83 -26.60
N SER A 219 0.79 8.22 -27.74
CA SER A 219 0.38 6.82 -27.81
C SER A 219 1.54 5.82 -27.66
N PHE A 220 2.79 6.28 -27.69
CA PHE A 220 3.96 5.44 -27.42
C PHE A 220 3.97 4.86 -25.98
N VAL A 221 3.22 5.46 -25.04
CA VAL A 221 3.04 4.90 -23.68
C VAL A 221 2.13 3.66 -23.67
N HIS A 222 1.52 3.32 -24.80
CA HIS A 222 0.74 2.10 -25.01
C HIS A 222 1.33 1.21 -26.12
N ARG A 223 1.76 1.82 -27.23
CA ARG A 223 2.06 1.14 -28.50
C ARG A 223 3.54 1.27 -28.89
N LEU A 224 4.44 1.00 -27.94
CA LEU A 224 5.87 1.28 -28.07
C LEU A 224 6.48 0.75 -29.39
N ASP A 225 6.11 -0.47 -29.79
CA ASP A 225 6.62 -1.15 -30.99
C ASP A 225 6.44 -0.34 -32.29
N GLU A 226 5.37 0.46 -32.41
CA GLU A 226 5.11 1.27 -33.61
C GLU A 226 6.11 2.43 -33.78
N TYR A 227 6.80 2.81 -32.70
CA TYR A 227 7.69 3.97 -32.66
C TYR A 227 9.17 3.60 -32.76
N LEU A 228 9.50 2.32 -32.82
CA LEU A 228 10.88 1.84 -32.88
C LEU A 228 11.32 1.55 -34.31
N ALA A 229 12.63 1.59 -34.56
CA ALA A 229 13.23 1.14 -35.80
C ALA A 229 13.43 -0.37 -35.80
N ARG A 230 13.80 -0.90 -34.63
CA ARG A 230 14.12 -2.32 -34.44
C ARG A 230 12.95 -3.02 -33.75
N PRO A 231 12.59 -4.24 -34.19
CA PRO A 231 11.63 -5.04 -33.46
C PRO A 231 12.17 -5.36 -32.06
N ILE A 232 11.27 -5.34 -31.08
CA ILE A 232 11.56 -5.75 -29.70
C ILE A 232 10.72 -6.97 -29.35
N ARG A 233 11.13 -7.73 -28.34
CA ARG A 233 10.36 -8.87 -27.84
C ARG A 233 9.30 -8.37 -26.86
N SER A 234 8.13 -8.08 -27.39
CA SER A 234 6.95 -7.67 -26.63
C SER A 234 6.11 -8.90 -26.27
N VAL A 235 5.83 -9.09 -24.98
CA VAL A 235 4.96 -10.18 -24.49
C VAL A 235 3.88 -9.65 -23.57
N ASN A 236 2.76 -10.36 -23.43
CA ASN A 236 1.78 -10.05 -22.39
C ASN A 236 2.20 -10.63 -21.03
N VAL A 237 1.39 -10.40 -20.01
CA VAL A 237 1.58 -10.95 -18.65
C VAL A 237 1.63 -12.48 -18.56
N LEU A 238 1.21 -13.20 -19.61
CA LEU A 238 1.26 -14.67 -19.71
C LEU A 238 2.52 -15.16 -20.45
N GLY A 239 3.36 -14.24 -20.95
CA GLY A 239 4.51 -14.55 -21.80
C GLY A 239 4.15 -14.86 -23.25
N GLU A 240 2.91 -14.62 -23.69
CA GLU A 240 2.53 -14.78 -25.10
C GLU A 240 3.06 -13.59 -25.92
N ASP A 241 3.50 -13.87 -27.15
CA ASP A 241 3.99 -12.86 -28.09
C ASP A 241 2.90 -11.81 -28.41
N MET A 242 3.31 -10.54 -28.37
CA MET A 242 2.48 -9.37 -28.64
C MET A 242 2.95 -8.58 -29.87
N ALA A 243 3.89 -9.13 -30.65
CA ALA A 243 4.29 -8.54 -31.92
C ALA A 243 3.06 -8.33 -32.83
N GLY A 244 2.88 -7.09 -33.30
CA GLY A 244 1.76 -6.73 -34.17
C GLY A 244 0.39 -6.68 -33.48
N TYR A 245 0.31 -6.78 -32.14
CA TYR A 245 -0.94 -6.70 -31.38
C TYR A 245 -1.79 -5.46 -31.73
N TYR A 246 -1.12 -4.33 -32.03
CA TYR A 246 -1.76 -3.07 -32.39
C TYR A 246 -2.04 -2.86 -33.89
N ALA A 247 -1.67 -3.80 -34.76
CA ALA A 247 -1.77 -3.62 -36.23
C ALA A 247 -3.22 -3.46 -36.72
N ASP A 248 -4.20 -4.10 -36.07
CA ASP A 248 -5.63 -4.00 -36.36
C ASP A 248 -6.41 -3.50 -35.14
N PHE A 249 -5.95 -2.40 -34.54
CA PHE A 249 -6.54 -1.85 -33.32
C PHE A 249 -7.84 -1.06 -33.59
N PRO A 250 -8.92 -1.22 -32.79
CA PRO A 250 -9.02 -2.07 -31.61
C PRO A 250 -9.50 -3.50 -31.87
N ALA A 251 -9.99 -3.82 -33.08
CA ALA A 251 -10.72 -5.06 -33.36
C ALA A 251 -9.89 -6.32 -33.12
N GLY A 252 -8.72 -6.43 -33.76
CA GLY A 252 -7.79 -7.56 -33.59
C GLY A 252 -7.28 -7.67 -32.14
N ALA A 253 -6.91 -6.54 -31.53
CA ALA A 253 -6.45 -6.49 -30.14
C ALA A 253 -7.53 -6.98 -29.15
N ALA A 254 -8.78 -6.59 -29.36
CA ALA A 254 -9.92 -7.02 -28.56
C ALA A 254 -10.22 -8.51 -28.79
N ALA A 255 -10.23 -8.97 -30.04
CA ALA A 255 -10.44 -10.38 -30.38
C ALA A 255 -9.37 -11.28 -29.72
N PHE A 256 -8.10 -10.84 -29.76
CA PHE A 256 -6.99 -11.55 -29.12
C PHE A 256 -7.15 -11.61 -27.59
N ALA A 257 -7.32 -10.45 -26.93
CA ALA A 257 -7.35 -10.36 -25.47
C ALA A 257 -8.61 -10.97 -24.85
N ARG A 258 -9.74 -10.94 -25.57
CA ARG A 258 -11.05 -11.43 -25.09
C ARG A 258 -11.32 -12.88 -25.48
N HIS A 259 -10.37 -13.55 -26.15
CA HIS A 259 -10.47 -14.98 -26.39
C HIS A 259 -10.67 -15.71 -25.04
N PRO A 260 -11.77 -16.47 -24.81
CA PRO A 260 -12.21 -16.84 -23.47
C PRO A 260 -11.14 -17.46 -22.54
N PRO A 261 -10.39 -18.51 -22.94
CA PRO A 261 -9.37 -19.09 -22.07
C PRO A 261 -8.18 -18.16 -21.83
N ARG A 262 -7.89 -17.22 -22.74
CA ARG A 262 -6.84 -16.21 -22.53
C ARG A 262 -7.31 -15.14 -21.56
N GLN A 263 -8.51 -14.62 -21.77
CA GLN A 263 -9.09 -13.58 -20.94
C GLN A 263 -9.15 -14.00 -19.46
N GLU A 264 -9.60 -15.23 -19.18
CA GLU A 264 -9.64 -15.77 -17.83
C GLU A 264 -8.25 -15.81 -17.18
N ARG A 265 -7.24 -16.27 -17.92
CA ARG A 265 -5.84 -16.31 -17.45
C ARG A 265 -5.25 -14.92 -17.24
N LEU A 266 -5.54 -13.96 -18.15
CA LEU A 266 -5.15 -12.56 -17.98
C LEU A 266 -5.79 -11.98 -16.70
N PHE A 267 -7.09 -12.24 -16.47
CA PHE A 267 -7.77 -11.85 -15.25
C PHE A 267 -7.20 -12.51 -13.99
N ALA A 268 -6.69 -13.74 -14.07
CA ALA A 268 -6.04 -14.38 -12.93
C ALA A 268 -4.63 -13.84 -12.65
N THR A 269 -3.92 -13.36 -13.67
CA THR A 269 -2.48 -13.07 -13.59
C THR A 269 -2.19 -11.63 -13.18
N ALA A 270 -2.21 -10.68 -14.13
CA ALA A 270 -1.86 -9.29 -13.87
C ALA A 270 -2.47 -8.36 -14.94
N MET A 271 -2.68 -7.10 -14.57
CA MET A 271 -3.33 -6.09 -15.42
C MET A 271 -3.14 -4.69 -14.83
N VAL A 272 -3.65 -3.67 -15.50
CA VAL A 272 -3.83 -2.32 -14.94
C VAL A 272 -5.29 -2.12 -14.58
N HIS A 273 -5.56 -1.82 -13.31
CA HIS A 273 -6.84 -1.27 -12.88
C HIS A 273 -6.84 0.22 -13.20
N HIS A 274 -7.76 0.66 -14.07
CA HIS A 274 -7.84 2.04 -14.53
C HIS A 274 -9.08 2.74 -13.96
N TYR A 275 -8.87 3.66 -13.03
CA TYR A 275 -9.90 4.43 -12.33
C TYR A 275 -10.18 5.77 -13.00
N ALA A 276 -10.39 5.76 -14.32
CA ALA A 276 -10.54 6.97 -15.12
C ALA A 276 -11.76 7.85 -14.75
N PHE A 277 -12.79 7.26 -14.14
CA PHE A 277 -14.08 7.90 -13.86
C PHE A 277 -14.49 7.69 -12.40
N ARG A 278 -13.95 8.54 -11.53
CA ARG A 278 -14.10 8.45 -10.07
C ARG A 278 -15.40 9.05 -9.53
N SER A 279 -16.19 9.73 -10.35
CA SER A 279 -17.57 10.15 -10.04
C SER A 279 -18.25 10.73 -11.28
N GLU A 280 -19.57 10.88 -11.24
CA GLU A 280 -20.32 11.62 -12.27
C GLU A 280 -19.83 13.08 -12.37
N GLN A 281 -19.55 13.73 -11.23
CA GLN A 281 -18.96 15.07 -11.18
C GLN A 281 -17.58 15.12 -11.85
N ALA A 282 -16.68 14.17 -11.53
CA ALA A 282 -15.33 14.14 -12.12
C ALA A 282 -15.38 13.92 -13.64
N PHE A 283 -16.37 13.16 -14.12
CA PHE A 283 -16.64 13.00 -15.53
C PHE A 283 -17.08 14.32 -16.19
N ALA A 284 -18.05 15.03 -15.58
CA ALA A 284 -18.52 16.32 -16.07
C ALA A 284 -17.39 17.38 -16.07
N GLU A 285 -16.59 17.43 -15.02
CA GLU A 285 -15.41 18.29 -14.93
C GLU A 285 -14.40 17.94 -16.02
N ARG A 286 -14.12 16.66 -16.26
CA ARG A 286 -13.22 16.24 -17.36
C ARG A 286 -13.74 16.70 -18.73
N VAL A 287 -15.04 16.57 -19.00
CA VAL A 287 -15.65 17.04 -20.25
C VAL A 287 -15.59 18.56 -20.38
N ALA A 288 -15.93 19.30 -19.33
CA ALA A 288 -15.90 20.76 -19.31
C ALA A 288 -14.48 21.33 -19.52
N ARG A 289 -13.45 20.56 -19.14
CA ARG A 289 -12.03 20.95 -19.24
C ARG A 289 -11.41 20.70 -20.62
N GLY A 290 -12.03 19.89 -21.50
CA GLY A 290 -11.53 19.69 -22.87
C GLY A 290 -11.68 20.97 -23.70
N LEU A 291 -10.58 21.62 -24.15
CA LEU A 291 -10.10 21.58 -25.55
C LEU A 291 -8.75 22.33 -25.73
N LYS A 292 -7.75 22.17 -24.84
CA LYS A 292 -6.39 22.70 -25.09
C LYS A 292 -5.33 21.59 -25.13
N GLY A 293 -4.54 21.54 -26.21
CA GLY A 293 -3.37 20.67 -26.35
C GLY A 293 -3.66 19.24 -26.88
N ASN A 294 -2.78 18.30 -26.54
CA ASN A 294 -2.77 16.92 -27.07
C ASN A 294 -3.95 16.03 -26.58
N PHE A 295 -4.89 16.56 -25.81
CA PHE A 295 -6.08 15.86 -25.29
C PHE A 295 -7.23 15.76 -26.32
N ALA A 296 -6.95 15.94 -27.61
CA ALA A 296 -7.98 15.93 -28.67
C ALA A 296 -8.79 14.61 -28.76
N GLY A 297 -8.24 13.49 -28.25
CA GLY A 297 -8.94 12.20 -28.14
C GLY A 297 -10.09 12.19 -27.11
N GLU A 298 -10.17 13.19 -26.23
CA GLU A 298 -11.21 13.28 -25.19
C GLU A 298 -12.55 13.83 -25.70
N LYS A 299 -12.64 14.28 -26.97
CA LYS A 299 -13.92 14.69 -27.59
C LYS A 299 -14.98 13.59 -27.54
N ILE A 300 -14.55 12.32 -27.53
CA ILE A 300 -15.42 11.14 -27.40
C ILE A 300 -16.21 11.20 -26.08
N TRP A 301 -15.60 11.65 -24.98
CA TRP A 301 -16.25 11.76 -23.69
C TRP A 301 -17.32 12.85 -23.66
N GLY A 302 -17.09 13.97 -24.34
CA GLY A 302 -18.10 15.03 -24.49
C GLY A 302 -19.31 14.58 -25.30
N GLN A 303 -19.10 13.77 -26.35
CA GLN A 303 -20.19 13.17 -27.12
C GLN A 303 -20.97 12.12 -26.31
N LEU A 304 -20.27 11.32 -25.50
CA LEU A 304 -20.89 10.36 -24.60
C LEU A 304 -21.71 11.07 -23.51
N ALA A 305 -21.19 12.16 -22.95
CA ALA A 305 -21.86 12.95 -21.91
C ALA A 305 -23.16 13.61 -22.38
N ALA A 306 -23.23 13.97 -23.68
CA ALA A 306 -24.39 14.61 -24.28
C ALA A 306 -25.56 13.64 -24.55
N ASP A 307 -25.35 12.33 -24.43
CA ASP A 307 -26.35 11.28 -24.67
C ASP A 307 -26.56 10.48 -23.37
N GLU A 308 -27.57 10.87 -22.58
CA GLU A 308 -27.82 10.31 -21.25
C GLU A 308 -28.02 8.78 -21.26
N PRO A 309 -28.82 8.17 -22.17
CA PRO A 309 -28.90 6.72 -22.29
C PRO A 309 -27.55 6.05 -22.55
N ARG A 310 -26.72 6.60 -23.44
CA ARG A 310 -25.39 6.04 -23.72
C ARG A 310 -24.45 6.18 -22.54
N LEU A 311 -24.44 7.33 -21.86
CA LEU A 311 -23.65 7.53 -20.65
C LEU A 311 -24.03 6.53 -19.55
N ARG A 312 -25.33 6.33 -19.32
CA ARG A 312 -25.83 5.35 -18.34
C ARG A 312 -25.42 3.93 -18.72
N GLY A 313 -25.54 3.57 -20.00
CA GLY A 313 -25.08 2.27 -20.51
C GLY A 313 -23.58 2.05 -20.28
N PHE A 314 -22.76 3.07 -20.55
CA PHE A 314 -21.32 3.03 -20.30
C PHE A 314 -20.99 2.87 -18.81
N ILE A 315 -21.57 3.70 -17.93
CA ILE A 315 -21.38 3.61 -16.48
C ILE A 315 -21.76 2.22 -15.95
N ASN A 316 -22.89 1.67 -16.42
CA ASN A 316 -23.29 0.32 -16.08
C ASN A 316 -22.28 -0.72 -16.56
N SER A 317 -21.74 -0.55 -17.78
CA SER A 317 -20.73 -1.49 -18.30
C SER A 317 -19.45 -1.48 -17.48
N VAL A 318 -18.98 -0.32 -16.99
CA VAL A 318 -17.76 -0.22 -16.17
C VAL A 318 -17.99 -0.50 -14.68
N ASN A 319 -19.22 -0.79 -14.26
CA ASN A 319 -19.59 -1.24 -12.91
C ASN A 319 -20.14 -2.69 -12.88
N ALA A 320 -19.93 -3.44 -13.96
CA ALA A 320 -20.58 -4.73 -14.18
C ALA A 320 -20.16 -5.82 -13.19
N ILE A 321 -18.87 -5.89 -12.83
CA ILE A 321 -18.32 -6.98 -12.01
C ILE A 321 -17.64 -6.40 -10.77
N GLU A 322 -17.91 -6.98 -9.59
CA GLU A 322 -17.14 -6.67 -8.38
C GLU A 322 -15.77 -7.33 -8.42
N ASP A 323 -14.73 -6.55 -8.15
CA ASP A 323 -13.33 -6.95 -8.04
C ASP A 323 -12.67 -6.18 -6.89
N ARG A 324 -12.54 -6.85 -5.75
CA ARG A 324 -12.04 -6.26 -4.50
C ARG A 324 -10.54 -6.43 -4.30
N ARG A 325 -9.81 -7.04 -5.24
CA ARG A 325 -8.41 -7.45 -5.02
C ARG A 325 -7.49 -6.32 -4.55
N LEU A 326 -7.60 -5.13 -5.14
CA LEU A 326 -6.80 -3.98 -4.69
C LEU A 326 -7.34 -3.34 -3.41
N ALA A 327 -8.66 -3.39 -3.17
CA ALA A 327 -9.26 -2.97 -1.91
C ALA A 327 -8.75 -3.84 -0.75
N ASP A 328 -8.78 -5.16 -0.93
CA ASP A 328 -8.34 -6.14 0.06
C ASP A 328 -6.83 -6.05 0.31
N PHE A 329 -6.03 -5.83 -0.75
CA PHE A 329 -4.60 -5.53 -0.61
C PHE A 329 -4.37 -4.28 0.24
N TRP A 330 -5.10 -3.19 -0.05
CA TRP A 330 -4.94 -1.93 0.66
C TRP A 330 -5.35 -2.05 2.12
N GLN A 331 -6.46 -2.72 2.40
CA GLN A 331 -6.91 -3.03 3.76
C GLN A 331 -5.90 -3.90 4.53
N ALA A 332 -5.33 -4.92 3.90
CA ALA A 332 -4.28 -5.74 4.51
C ALA A 332 -3.00 -4.94 4.81
N LEU A 333 -2.65 -3.97 3.95
CA LEU A 333 -1.53 -3.06 4.17
C LEU A 333 -1.80 -2.19 5.41
N LEU A 334 -2.98 -1.58 5.49
CA LEU A 334 -3.39 -0.72 6.61
C LEU A 334 -3.57 -1.48 7.93
N ALA A 335 -3.99 -2.75 7.88
CA ALA A 335 -4.04 -3.63 9.05
C ALA A 335 -2.66 -3.81 9.73
N GLY A 336 -1.57 -3.45 9.02
CA GLY A 336 -0.24 -3.37 9.61
C GLY A 336 -0.09 -2.32 10.72
N ALA A 337 -0.98 -1.33 10.81
CA ALA A 337 -0.97 -0.35 11.90
C ALA A 337 -1.06 -1.01 13.27
N ALA A 338 -1.91 -2.04 13.42
CA ALA A 338 -2.03 -2.80 14.67
C ALA A 338 -0.73 -3.56 15.04
N ARG A 339 0.16 -3.83 14.07
CA ARG A 339 1.49 -4.41 14.34
C ARG A 339 2.50 -3.39 14.86
N THR A 340 2.15 -2.10 14.84
CA THR A 340 2.97 -1.02 15.41
C THR A 340 2.55 -0.64 16.82
N ASP A 341 1.47 -1.26 17.33
CA ASP A 341 1.05 -1.06 18.71
C ASP A 341 2.17 -1.56 19.64
N VAL A 342 2.67 -0.66 20.49
CA VAL A 342 3.70 -0.99 21.49
C VAL A 342 3.15 -1.95 22.54
N LEU A 343 1.85 -1.83 22.84
CA LEU A 343 1.09 -2.77 23.66
C LEU A 343 0.12 -3.52 22.76
N ALA A 344 0.11 -4.85 22.82
CA ALA A 344 -0.80 -5.65 22.02
C ALA A 344 -2.26 -5.26 22.28
N GLN A 345 -3.06 -5.21 21.21
CA GLN A 345 -4.50 -4.96 21.30
C GLN A 345 -5.17 -6.05 22.16
N GLN A 346 -5.75 -5.63 23.28
CA GLN A 346 -6.32 -6.50 24.31
C GLN A 346 -7.57 -7.23 23.80
N ARG A 347 -7.70 -8.52 24.11
CA ARG A 347 -8.87 -9.33 23.71
C ARG A 347 -9.92 -9.40 24.82
N GLY A 348 -11.03 -8.67 24.63
CA GLY A 348 -12.21 -8.72 25.51
C GLY A 348 -12.32 -7.51 26.46
N GLN A 349 -13.27 -7.58 27.38
CA GLN A 349 -13.50 -6.54 28.39
C GLN A 349 -12.52 -6.69 29.55
N LEU A 350 -12.02 -5.58 30.11
CA LEU A 350 -11.26 -5.58 31.36
C LEU A 350 -12.17 -5.98 32.54
N LEU A 351 -11.99 -7.20 33.04
CA LEU A 351 -12.80 -7.81 34.09
C LEU A 351 -12.30 -7.52 35.51
N SER A 352 -10.98 -7.35 35.70
CA SER A 352 -10.39 -7.13 37.03
C SER A 352 -10.67 -5.74 37.62
N ARG A 353 -11.10 -4.77 36.80
CA ARG A 353 -11.31 -3.39 37.26
C ARG A 353 -12.34 -3.30 38.38
N GLY A 354 -11.94 -2.69 39.49
CA GLY A 354 -12.75 -2.49 40.69
C GLY A 354 -13.07 -3.77 41.47
N LYS A 355 -12.42 -4.90 41.16
CA LYS A 355 -12.71 -6.19 41.78
C LYS A 355 -11.96 -6.39 43.10
N PRO A 356 -12.52 -7.17 44.05
CA PRO A 356 -11.84 -7.49 45.30
C PRO A 356 -10.55 -8.26 45.07
N THR A 357 -9.50 -7.90 45.81
CA THR A 357 -8.19 -8.54 45.76
C THR A 357 -7.76 -9.02 47.13
N SER A 358 -6.97 -10.08 47.20
CA SER A 358 -6.31 -10.53 48.43
C SER A 358 -4.90 -11.03 48.14
N GLN A 359 -4.10 -11.18 49.20
CA GLN A 359 -2.72 -11.63 49.12
C GLN A 359 -2.38 -12.54 50.30
N SER A 360 -1.29 -13.31 50.20
CA SER A 360 -0.84 -14.28 51.19
C SER A 360 -0.52 -13.67 52.55
N SER A 361 0.12 -12.52 52.55
CA SER A 361 0.50 -11.76 53.75
C SER A 361 0.58 -10.28 53.41
N TYR A 362 0.73 -9.42 54.42
CA TYR A 362 0.84 -7.97 54.24
C TYR A 362 2.16 -7.49 54.82
N LEU A 363 2.88 -6.65 54.07
CA LEU A 363 4.05 -5.95 54.61
C LEU A 363 3.65 -5.18 55.88
N ALA A 364 4.39 -5.39 56.97
CA ALA A 364 4.17 -4.73 58.25
C ALA A 364 4.65 -3.25 58.25
N ASP A 365 4.18 -2.47 57.27
CA ASP A 365 4.44 -1.04 57.12
C ASP A 365 3.10 -0.26 57.14
N PRO A 366 2.77 0.41 58.26
CA PRO A 366 1.53 1.17 58.38
C PRO A 366 1.36 2.29 57.35
N GLU A 367 2.45 2.94 56.93
CA GLU A 367 2.39 4.04 55.96
C GLU A 367 2.10 3.51 54.55
N PHE A 368 2.69 2.36 54.19
CA PHE A 368 2.38 1.68 52.94
C PHE A 368 0.93 1.17 52.92
N LEU A 369 0.47 0.50 53.98
CA LEU A 369 -0.87 -0.08 54.05
C LEU A 369 -1.97 0.98 53.91
N ALA A 370 -1.76 2.17 54.51
CA ALA A 370 -2.67 3.30 54.36
C ALA A 370 -2.78 3.78 52.89
N LYS A 371 -1.69 3.69 52.11
CA LYS A 371 -1.64 4.09 50.69
C LYS A 371 -2.03 2.96 49.73
N ALA A 372 -1.82 1.70 50.10
CA ALA A 372 -2.12 0.53 49.25
C ALA A 372 -3.63 0.36 49.01
N ALA A 373 -4.46 0.63 50.01
CA ALA A 373 -5.92 0.55 49.89
C ALA A 373 -6.49 1.53 48.84
N SER A 374 -5.95 2.76 48.75
CA SER A 374 -6.37 3.75 47.75
C SER A 374 -5.82 3.49 46.34
N ARG A 375 -4.87 2.58 46.22
CA ARG A 375 -4.19 2.19 44.96
C ARG A 375 -4.88 1.06 44.19
N GLY A 376 -6.01 0.56 44.71
CA GLY A 376 -6.84 -0.41 43.99
C GLY A 376 -6.24 -1.82 43.92
N GLY A 377 -5.27 -2.15 44.78
CA GLY A 377 -4.77 -3.51 44.99
C GLY A 377 -4.21 -4.20 43.75
N ALA A 378 -3.66 -3.45 42.78
CA ALA A 378 -3.22 -3.91 41.46
C ALA A 378 -4.33 -4.44 40.54
N ALA A 379 -5.62 -4.35 40.89
CA ALA A 379 -6.72 -4.73 40.00
C ALA A 379 -7.41 -3.52 39.35
N SER A 380 -7.24 -2.31 39.90
CA SER A 380 -8.01 -1.13 39.49
C SER A 380 -7.23 0.19 39.48
N GLY A 381 -5.90 0.14 39.49
CA GLY A 381 -5.02 1.31 39.56
C GLY A 381 -4.66 1.92 38.19
N MET A 382 -3.91 3.02 38.25
CA MET A 382 -3.16 3.53 37.09
C MET A 382 -1.84 2.77 36.99
N ILE A 383 -1.50 2.32 35.77
CA ILE A 383 -0.19 1.75 35.46
C ILE A 383 0.80 2.92 35.42
N ASP A 384 1.63 3.03 36.46
CA ASP A 384 2.57 4.14 36.69
C ASP A 384 3.94 3.66 37.18
N GLY A 385 4.19 2.33 37.17
CA GLY A 385 5.41 1.71 37.67
C GLY A 385 5.46 1.53 39.20
N VAL A 386 4.49 2.09 39.93
CA VAL A 386 4.48 2.08 41.39
C VAL A 386 3.67 0.91 41.93
N ARG A 387 4.30 0.09 42.78
CA ARG A 387 3.64 -1.01 43.49
C ARG A 387 2.32 -0.61 44.18
N LYS A 388 1.27 -1.40 43.96
CA LYS A 388 -0.08 -1.20 44.55
C LYS A 388 -0.38 -2.13 45.71
N PHE A 389 0.41 -3.19 45.86
CA PHE A 389 0.39 -4.09 47.01
C PHE A 389 1.81 -4.57 47.33
N HIS A 390 1.98 -5.19 48.50
CA HIS A 390 3.26 -5.75 48.93
C HIS A 390 3.01 -6.84 49.98
N THR A 391 3.51 -8.05 49.75
CA THR A 391 3.49 -9.14 50.75
C THR A 391 4.63 -8.96 51.76
N ASP A 392 4.69 -9.81 52.78
CA ASP A 392 5.88 -9.98 53.60
C ASP A 392 6.89 -10.92 52.90
N PHE A 393 8.07 -11.10 53.50
CA PHE A 393 9.11 -12.00 53.01
C PHE A 393 8.78 -13.45 53.39
N GLU A 394 8.24 -14.20 52.44
CA GLU A 394 7.72 -15.54 52.70
C GLU A 394 7.98 -16.50 51.53
N ASN A 395 7.68 -17.79 51.74
CA ASN A 395 7.80 -18.80 50.69
C ASN A 395 6.55 -18.77 49.81
N ASN A 396 6.76 -18.60 48.50
CA ASN A 396 5.75 -18.55 47.45
C ASN A 396 4.61 -17.56 47.75
N PRO A 397 4.92 -16.26 47.99
CA PRO A 397 3.91 -15.25 48.20
C PRO A 397 2.97 -15.16 46.98
N TRP A 398 1.70 -14.87 47.24
CA TRP A 398 0.70 -14.78 46.18
C TRP A 398 -0.20 -13.56 46.32
N TRP A 399 -0.71 -13.12 45.17
CA TRP A 399 -1.77 -12.14 45.03
C TRP A 399 -2.89 -12.73 44.17
N GLN A 400 -4.14 -12.40 44.46
CA GLN A 400 -5.28 -12.86 43.68
C GLN A 400 -6.38 -11.81 43.56
N VAL A 401 -7.20 -11.97 42.52
CA VAL A 401 -8.43 -11.18 42.29
C VAL A 401 -9.64 -12.10 42.18
N ASP A 402 -10.77 -11.69 42.77
CA ASP A 402 -12.08 -12.30 42.61
C ASP A 402 -12.90 -11.51 41.59
N LEU A 403 -13.15 -12.07 40.40
CA LEU A 403 -13.89 -11.40 39.33
C LEU A 403 -15.39 -11.20 39.66
N GLY A 404 -15.88 -11.80 40.75
CA GLY A 404 -17.25 -11.66 41.25
C GLY A 404 -18.28 -12.54 40.53
N GLY A 405 -17.86 -13.32 39.54
CA GLY A 405 -18.69 -14.28 38.81
C GLY A 405 -17.84 -15.10 37.83
N PHE A 406 -18.47 -16.08 37.20
CA PHE A 406 -17.81 -16.90 36.19
C PHE A 406 -17.49 -16.07 34.95
N ALA A 407 -16.27 -16.21 34.45
CA ALA A 407 -15.80 -15.53 33.27
C ALA A 407 -14.99 -16.46 32.37
N THR A 408 -15.08 -16.20 31.08
CA THR A 408 -14.18 -16.73 30.07
C THR A 408 -13.03 -15.74 29.91
N ILE A 409 -11.85 -16.11 30.42
CA ILE A 409 -10.62 -15.30 30.41
C ILE A 409 -9.87 -15.54 29.10
N HIS A 410 -9.62 -14.47 28.36
CA HIS A 410 -8.88 -14.49 27.11
C HIS A 410 -7.41 -14.14 27.31
N GLU A 411 -7.12 -13.12 28.12
CA GLU A 411 -5.76 -12.62 28.36
C GLU A 411 -5.58 -12.17 29.81
N ILE A 412 -4.36 -12.31 30.33
CA ILE A 412 -3.94 -11.77 31.62
C ILE A 412 -2.63 -11.03 31.43
N HIS A 413 -2.63 -9.74 31.77
CA HIS A 413 -1.48 -8.85 31.63
C HIS A 413 -0.96 -8.52 33.03
N ILE A 414 0.33 -8.75 33.28
CA ILE A 414 0.98 -8.50 34.57
C ILE A 414 2.06 -7.44 34.38
N TYR A 415 1.85 -6.29 34.99
CA TYR A 415 2.75 -5.14 34.98
C TYR A 415 3.56 -5.13 36.27
N ASN A 416 4.88 -5.25 36.12
CA ASN A 416 5.82 -5.13 37.22
C ASN A 416 6.07 -3.66 37.57
N THR A 417 6.75 -3.44 38.69
CA THR A 417 7.25 -2.11 39.08
C THR A 417 8.41 -1.66 38.20
N ASP A 418 8.68 -0.36 38.12
CA ASP A 418 9.79 0.22 37.34
C ASP A 418 10.99 0.67 38.19
N ASP A 419 10.93 0.46 39.51
CA ASP A 419 12.01 0.81 40.44
C ASP A 419 13.06 -0.31 40.62
N HIS A 420 14.07 -0.06 41.45
CA HIS A 420 15.15 -1.01 41.76
C HIS A 420 14.67 -2.36 42.35
N THR A 421 13.40 -2.49 42.74
CA THR A 421 12.82 -3.72 43.27
C THR A 421 12.22 -4.63 42.18
N ALA A 422 12.11 -4.15 40.94
CA ALA A 422 11.55 -4.88 39.80
C ALA A 422 12.18 -6.28 39.61
N ALA A 423 13.48 -6.41 39.89
CA ALA A 423 14.22 -7.66 39.77
C ALA A 423 13.63 -8.83 40.57
N ARG A 424 12.81 -8.57 41.60
CA ARG A 424 12.15 -9.59 42.42
C ARG A 424 11.13 -10.41 41.64
N PHE A 425 10.41 -9.80 40.69
CA PHE A 425 9.38 -10.48 39.90
C PHE A 425 9.92 -10.99 38.56
N ARG A 426 10.50 -12.21 38.60
CA ARG A 426 11.08 -12.89 37.43
C ARG A 426 10.55 -14.31 37.22
N ASN A 427 10.35 -15.06 38.32
CA ASN A 427 9.86 -16.44 38.30
C ASN A 427 8.54 -16.54 39.06
N PHE A 428 7.48 -16.97 38.39
CA PHE A 428 6.14 -17.02 38.97
C PHE A 428 5.27 -18.07 38.27
N SER A 429 4.19 -18.48 38.92
CA SER A 429 3.09 -19.21 38.31
C SER A 429 1.81 -18.38 38.27
N LEU A 430 1.01 -18.61 37.24
CA LEU A 430 -0.29 -18.02 37.04
C LEU A 430 -1.32 -19.14 37.07
N SER A 431 -2.28 -19.03 38.00
CA SER A 431 -3.31 -20.05 38.20
C SER A 431 -4.69 -19.43 38.21
N VAL A 432 -5.66 -20.21 37.77
CA VAL A 432 -7.08 -19.84 37.76
C VAL A 432 -7.89 -20.82 38.59
N SER A 433 -9.02 -20.36 39.12
CA SER A 433 -9.91 -21.19 39.93
C SER A 433 -11.37 -20.77 39.77
N ILE A 434 -12.27 -21.73 39.91
CA ILE A 434 -13.72 -21.52 39.94
C ILE A 434 -14.23 -21.30 41.37
N ASP A 435 -13.69 -22.04 42.33
CA ASP A 435 -14.16 -22.14 43.71
C ASP A 435 -13.26 -21.39 44.72
N GLY A 436 -12.07 -20.95 44.29
CA GLY A 436 -11.05 -20.34 45.14
C GLY A 436 -10.24 -21.35 45.98
N ALA A 437 -10.53 -22.64 45.87
CA ALA A 437 -9.91 -23.73 46.63
C ALA A 437 -9.08 -24.66 45.74
N SER A 438 -9.62 -25.03 44.58
CA SER A 438 -9.00 -25.88 43.57
C SER A 438 -8.41 -25.01 42.47
N TRP A 439 -7.10 -25.09 42.25
CA TRP A 439 -6.37 -24.20 41.34
C TRP A 439 -5.78 -24.97 40.17
N THR A 440 -5.96 -24.43 38.97
CA THR A 440 -5.34 -24.94 37.74
C THR A 440 -4.30 -23.93 37.28
N GLU A 441 -3.05 -24.37 37.16
CA GLU A 441 -1.97 -23.55 36.61
C GLU A 441 -2.17 -23.40 35.09
N VAL A 442 -2.18 -22.15 34.61
CA VAL A 442 -2.33 -21.81 33.18
C VAL A 442 -1.05 -21.28 32.57
N ALA A 443 -0.10 -20.85 33.40
CA ALA A 443 1.24 -20.46 32.97
C ALA A 443 2.26 -20.63 34.09
N ARG A 444 3.51 -20.88 33.71
CA ARG A 444 4.67 -20.90 34.59
C ARG A 444 5.85 -20.26 33.87
N LYS A 445 6.56 -19.38 34.57
CA LYS A 445 7.76 -18.70 34.09
C LYS A 445 8.91 -18.94 35.06
N GLU A 446 10.01 -19.51 34.57
CA GLU A 446 11.19 -19.94 35.35
C GLU A 446 12.49 -19.74 34.54
N ASP A 447 12.52 -18.75 33.65
CA ASP A 447 13.67 -18.44 32.79
C ASP A 447 14.59 -17.34 33.38
N ASP A 448 14.35 -16.92 34.63
CA ASP A 448 15.08 -15.87 35.37
C ASP A 448 15.04 -14.45 34.77
N GLU A 449 14.33 -14.24 33.65
CA GLU A 449 14.18 -12.91 33.06
C GLU A 449 13.22 -12.03 33.86
N VAL A 450 13.52 -10.75 34.05
CA VAL A 450 12.63 -9.84 34.80
C VAL A 450 11.41 -9.51 33.95
N VAL A 451 10.21 -9.55 34.55
CA VAL A 451 8.99 -9.08 33.88
C VAL A 451 8.98 -7.56 33.85
N GLY A 452 8.64 -6.97 32.70
CA GLY A 452 8.52 -5.54 32.53
C GLY A 452 7.17 -4.96 32.99
N GLY A 453 6.93 -3.70 32.66
CA GLY A 453 5.73 -2.98 33.06
C GLY A 453 5.37 -1.85 32.09
N ILE A 454 5.43 -0.61 32.59
CA ILE A 454 4.95 0.61 31.90
C ILE A 454 5.69 0.92 30.58
N GLU A 455 6.91 0.42 30.42
CA GLU A 455 7.73 0.57 29.21
C GLU A 455 7.23 -0.26 28.02
N GLY A 456 6.14 -1.00 28.18
CA GLY A 456 5.51 -1.77 27.10
C GLY A 456 5.89 -3.25 27.08
N ALA A 457 6.48 -3.77 28.16
CA ALA A 457 6.91 -5.16 28.27
C ALA A 457 6.26 -5.92 29.45
N PRO A 458 4.93 -5.79 29.72
CA PRO A 458 4.29 -6.63 30.73
C PRO A 458 4.36 -8.10 30.31
N PHE A 459 4.22 -9.00 31.29
CA PHE A 459 3.97 -10.38 30.96
C PHE A 459 2.52 -10.50 30.45
N VAL A 460 2.35 -11.08 29.27
CA VAL A 460 1.03 -11.34 28.69
C VAL A 460 0.83 -12.85 28.54
N TRP A 461 -0.12 -13.39 29.30
CA TRP A 461 -0.67 -14.71 29.04
C TRP A 461 -1.84 -14.59 28.07
N ALA A 462 -1.79 -15.36 26.97
CA ALA A 462 -2.88 -15.51 26.02
C ALA A 462 -3.14 -17.00 25.77
N GLY A 463 -4.22 -17.53 26.33
CA GLY A 463 -4.52 -18.96 26.28
C GLY A 463 -5.29 -19.39 25.02
N PRO A 464 -4.90 -20.48 24.33
CA PRO A 464 -5.73 -21.09 23.30
C PRO A 464 -6.99 -21.69 23.93
N GLY A 465 -8.17 -21.21 23.52
CA GLY A 465 -9.47 -21.77 23.96
C GLY A 465 -10.14 -21.09 25.16
N ALA A 466 -9.53 -20.05 25.74
CA ALA A 466 -10.03 -19.26 26.87
C ALA A 466 -10.25 -20.04 28.18
N ALA A 467 -9.74 -19.52 29.30
CA ALA A 467 -9.85 -20.19 30.60
C ALA A 467 -11.18 -19.82 31.28
N TRP A 468 -11.93 -20.80 31.76
CA TRP A 468 -13.18 -20.54 32.50
C TRP A 468 -12.92 -20.52 34.01
N ALA A 469 -13.06 -19.35 34.63
CA ALA A 469 -12.70 -19.14 36.03
C ALA A 469 -13.41 -17.95 36.66
N ARG A 470 -13.37 -17.88 38.00
CA ARG A 470 -13.80 -16.73 38.81
C ARG A 470 -12.60 -16.03 39.46
N PHE A 471 -11.56 -16.77 39.80
CA PHE A 471 -10.38 -16.26 40.48
C PHE A 471 -9.14 -16.40 39.61
N VAL A 472 -8.26 -15.42 39.70
CA VAL A 472 -6.92 -15.43 39.09
C VAL A 472 -5.91 -15.17 40.20
N ARG A 473 -4.85 -15.97 40.25
CA ARG A 473 -3.77 -15.87 41.24
C ARG A 473 -2.41 -15.84 40.57
N VAL A 474 -1.60 -14.86 40.95
CA VAL A 474 -0.17 -14.78 40.65
C VAL A 474 0.60 -15.24 41.88
N THR A 475 1.48 -16.23 41.74
CA THR A 475 2.30 -16.76 42.83
C THR A 475 3.76 -16.65 42.45
N LEU A 476 4.55 -15.92 43.23
CA LEU A 476 6.01 -15.89 43.04
C LEU A 476 6.58 -17.28 43.36
N LEU A 477 7.58 -17.73 42.61
CA LEU A 477 8.24 -19.01 42.85
C LEU A 477 9.51 -18.79 43.67
N GLY A 478 9.56 -19.37 44.87
CA GLY A 478 10.68 -19.21 45.80
C GLY A 478 10.36 -18.30 46.97
N ARG A 479 11.39 -17.81 47.66
CA ARG A 479 11.25 -17.01 48.90
C ARG A 479 11.65 -15.56 48.66
N ASP A 480 10.67 -14.67 48.59
CA ASP A 480 10.88 -13.22 48.42
C ASP A 480 9.60 -12.45 48.79
N TYR A 481 9.56 -11.15 48.47
CA TYR A 481 8.37 -10.31 48.47
C TYR A 481 7.68 -10.33 47.11
N LEU A 482 6.34 -10.34 47.08
CA LEU A 482 5.56 -10.08 45.88
C LEU A 482 4.95 -8.67 45.96
N HIS A 483 5.19 -7.88 44.92
CA HIS A 483 4.60 -6.57 44.72
C HIS A 483 4.54 -6.29 43.21
N LEU A 484 3.41 -5.79 42.74
CA LEU A 484 3.20 -5.48 41.33
C LEU A 484 2.56 -4.11 41.19
N ASP A 485 2.71 -3.51 40.01
CA ASP A 485 1.97 -2.32 39.62
C ASP A 485 0.51 -2.71 39.30
N GLN A 486 0.28 -3.61 38.35
CA GLN A 486 -1.07 -3.91 37.91
C GLN A 486 -1.20 -5.33 37.35
N VAL A 487 -2.37 -5.94 37.56
CA VAL A 487 -2.79 -7.20 36.94
C VAL A 487 -4.14 -6.98 36.29
N GLU A 488 -4.14 -6.99 34.96
CA GLU A 488 -5.34 -6.81 34.14
C GLU A 488 -5.82 -8.17 33.61
N VAL A 489 -7.08 -8.49 33.86
CA VAL A 489 -7.70 -9.73 33.38
C VAL A 489 -8.74 -9.37 32.32
N PHE A 490 -8.55 -9.82 31.08
CA PHE A 490 -9.44 -9.55 29.96
C PHE A 490 -10.26 -10.78 29.59
N GLY A 491 -11.53 -10.58 29.28
CA GLY A 491 -12.45 -11.67 28.97
C GLY A 491 -13.89 -11.23 28.77
N ALA A 492 -14.80 -12.18 28.99
CA ALA A 492 -16.24 -11.93 29.04
C ALA A 492 -16.86 -12.63 30.26
N MET A 493 -17.74 -11.92 30.98
CA MET A 493 -18.53 -12.54 32.06
C MET A 493 -19.54 -13.51 31.44
N THR A 494 -19.61 -14.73 31.96
CA THR A 494 -20.68 -15.67 31.57
C THR A 494 -21.93 -15.37 32.38
N HIS A 495 -22.98 -14.88 31.73
CA HIS A 495 -24.29 -14.71 32.35
C HIS A 495 -24.98 -16.07 32.51
N PRO A 496 -25.57 -16.37 33.68
CA PRO A 496 -26.41 -17.56 33.83
C PRO A 496 -27.69 -17.35 33.02
N GLY A 497 -27.69 -17.81 31.76
CA GLY A 497 -28.84 -17.66 30.86
C GLY A 497 -28.57 -18.02 29.39
N GLY A 498 -27.32 -18.09 28.94
CA GLY A 498 -26.97 -18.65 27.63
C GLY A 498 -26.78 -20.17 27.76
N ALA A 499 -27.73 -20.95 27.23
CA ALA A 499 -27.61 -22.40 27.16
C ALA A 499 -26.33 -22.81 26.40
N LEU A 500 -25.63 -23.81 26.95
CA LEU A 500 -24.54 -24.55 26.31
C LEU A 500 -25.02 -25.35 25.10
#